data_AF-A0AA43C3Z4-F1
#
_entry.id   AF-A0AA43C3Z4-F1
#
_cell.length_a   1.000
_cell.length_b   1.000
_cell.length_c   1.000
_cell.angle_alpha   90.00
_cell.angle_beta   90.00
_cell.angle_gamma   90.00
#
_symmetry.space_group_name_H-M   'P 1'
#
loop_
_entity.id
_entity.type
_entity.pdbx_description
1 polymer ?
#
loop_
_entity_poly.entity_id
_entity_poly.type
_entity_poly.pdbx_seq_one_letter_code
_entity_poly.pdbx_strand_id
1 'polypeptide(L)'
;MPGERKRARFWWARFWWVALLALAAGSAVWWRSCGAAGLDTRFTGAYRLDDGRLVMIVPREGDTLRYRLMSGESGALRPAGNLVFEAGPGWSGSDPVEVTITFGAVDSGPPRGLRWRSAAGEQRGERLALPEVLATFPSGELALRGKLVLPAGEGPFPAVVFVHGSGKESAVDSYYNPYLMAAHGIAGLVFDKRGTGASAGRYVQNFHVLSDDVAAAVAWLRTRLEVDPGNIHLAGYSQGGWIAPLAATKTEVRSLLIGYGPMVPVTGEDRWGYVHALRAAGFGDAAIREVDAIAEIAGRILDHGENRWAELGAALEAAESAEWFEAVRGSDSVVGFLTATSMPQWLVRLYAWWQLQGDVPFIDRLYDPVPTMASLDVPSLWIFGAEDSSMPTGWSIDALEALRAAGRPVEIEVYPGAEHGILLFDESSGERTLLGYAPGYLDRQVAWIRARAGLDPL
;
A
#
# COMPACT_ATOMS: atom_id res chain seq x y z
N MET A 1 36.65 62.92 -9.69
CA MET A 1 36.51 61.65 -10.43
C MET A 1 35.44 60.78 -9.78
N PRO A 2 34.18 60.83 -10.26
CA PRO A 2 33.11 59.95 -9.79
C PRO A 2 32.77 58.94 -10.90
N GLY A 3 33.21 57.69 -10.78
CA GLY A 3 32.84 56.72 -11.81
C GLY A 3 33.50 55.36 -11.71
N GLU A 4 33.37 54.64 -10.60
CA GLU A 4 33.69 53.19 -10.62
C GLU A 4 33.08 52.36 -9.45
N ARG A 5 31.94 52.77 -8.88
CA ARG A 5 31.19 51.96 -7.90
C ARG A 5 29.74 51.65 -8.28
N LYS A 6 29.41 51.68 -9.58
CA LYS A 6 28.07 51.35 -10.09
C LYS A 6 28.02 50.19 -11.10
N ARG A 7 29.10 49.43 -11.30
CA ARG A 7 29.09 48.23 -12.18
C ARG A 7 29.17 46.88 -11.47
N ALA A 8 29.43 46.83 -10.16
CA ALA A 8 29.47 45.56 -9.41
C ALA A 8 28.13 45.14 -8.76
N ARG A 9 27.12 46.03 -8.70
CA ARG A 9 25.79 45.72 -8.12
C ARG A 9 24.75 45.25 -9.14
N PHE A 10 25.10 45.11 -10.42
CA PHE A 10 24.17 44.67 -11.46
C PHE A 10 24.40 43.22 -11.94
N TRP A 11 25.47 42.56 -11.49
CA TRP A 11 25.76 41.16 -11.84
C TRP A 11 25.34 40.14 -10.77
N TRP A 12 25.11 40.56 -9.53
CA TRP A 12 24.64 39.68 -8.45
C TRP A 12 23.11 39.47 -8.43
N ALA A 13 22.34 40.35 -9.07
CA ALA A 13 20.88 40.26 -9.11
C ALA A 13 20.34 39.31 -10.20
N ARG A 14 21.14 38.95 -11.22
CA ARG A 14 20.73 37.99 -12.27
C ARG A 14 21.01 36.53 -11.90
N PHE A 15 21.96 36.27 -11.00
CA PHE A 15 22.26 34.89 -10.55
C PHE A 15 21.16 34.32 -9.64
N TRP A 16 20.51 35.18 -8.83
CA TRP A 16 19.40 34.76 -7.97
C TRP A 16 18.10 34.47 -8.72
N TRP A 17 17.81 35.21 -9.81
CA TRP A 17 16.64 34.93 -10.65
C TRP A 17 16.80 33.68 -11.51
N VAL A 18 18.01 33.37 -11.99
CA VAL A 18 18.27 32.13 -12.75
C VAL A 18 18.30 30.91 -11.82
N ALA A 19 18.73 31.03 -10.56
CA ALA A 19 18.65 29.94 -9.58
C ALA A 19 17.23 29.69 -9.07
N LEU A 20 16.40 30.73 -8.86
CA LEU A 20 14.98 30.57 -8.53
C LEU A 20 14.15 30.07 -9.72
N LEU A 21 14.48 30.47 -10.95
CA LEU A 21 13.88 29.89 -12.15
C LEU A 21 14.44 28.50 -12.47
N ALA A 22 15.64 28.12 -12.04
CA ALA A 22 16.15 26.75 -12.16
C ALA A 22 15.63 25.83 -11.04
N LEU A 23 15.24 26.38 -9.88
CA LEU A 23 14.48 25.65 -8.87
C LEU A 23 13.00 25.54 -9.26
N ALA A 24 12.40 26.57 -9.85
CA ALA A 24 11.03 26.54 -10.37
C ALA A 24 10.88 25.79 -11.70
N ALA A 25 11.90 25.82 -12.58
CA ALA A 25 11.95 25.05 -13.82
C ALA A 25 12.56 23.67 -13.59
N GLY A 26 13.45 23.49 -12.62
CA GLY A 26 13.85 22.16 -12.13
C GLY A 26 12.66 21.44 -11.50
N SER A 27 11.82 22.17 -10.75
CA SER A 27 10.52 21.68 -10.24
C SER A 27 9.38 21.76 -11.25
N ALA A 28 9.59 22.18 -12.51
CA ALA A 28 8.57 22.09 -13.57
C ALA A 28 8.99 21.11 -14.69
N VAL A 29 10.28 20.79 -14.79
CA VAL A 29 10.84 19.76 -15.67
C VAL A 29 10.89 18.40 -14.97
N TRP A 30 11.03 18.34 -13.63
CA TRP A 30 10.70 17.15 -12.83
C TRP A 30 9.20 16.97 -12.59
N TRP A 31 8.40 17.98 -12.94
CA TRP A 31 6.94 18.00 -12.81
C TRP A 31 6.24 18.04 -14.16
N ARG A 32 6.96 17.74 -15.24
CA ARG A 32 6.34 16.93 -16.25
C ARG A 32 5.96 15.64 -15.55
N SER A 33 4.68 15.53 -15.22
CA SER A 33 3.97 14.29 -15.42
C SER A 33 4.58 13.65 -16.68
N CYS A 34 5.51 12.72 -16.50
CA CYS A 34 5.35 11.45 -17.17
C CYS A 34 3.93 11.06 -16.76
N GLY A 35 2.95 11.51 -17.54
CA GLY A 35 1.65 10.88 -17.52
C GLY A 35 2.02 9.44 -17.76
N ALA A 36 1.92 8.62 -16.70
CA ALA A 36 2.01 7.20 -16.85
C ALA A 36 1.09 6.92 -18.03
N ALA A 37 1.64 6.39 -19.12
CA ALA A 37 0.80 5.88 -20.19
C ALA A 37 -0.25 5.03 -19.46
N GLY A 38 -1.52 5.41 -19.59
CA GLY A 38 -2.57 4.84 -18.76
C GLY A 38 -2.48 3.32 -18.85
N LEU A 39 -2.51 2.64 -17.70
CA LEU A 39 -2.48 1.18 -17.68
C LEU A 39 -3.62 0.67 -18.57
N ASP A 40 -3.33 -0.31 -19.44
CA ASP A 40 -4.36 -0.91 -20.28
C ASP A 40 -5.26 -1.79 -19.43
N THR A 41 -6.37 -1.22 -18.96
CA THR A 41 -7.32 -1.91 -18.08
C THR A 41 -8.28 -2.83 -18.84
N ARG A 42 -8.20 -2.95 -20.18
CA ARG A 42 -9.16 -3.76 -20.96
C ARG A 42 -9.16 -5.23 -20.55
N PHE A 43 -8.01 -5.75 -20.10
CA PHE A 43 -7.85 -7.14 -19.66
C PHE A 43 -8.18 -7.35 -18.17
N THR A 44 -8.56 -6.29 -17.46
CA THR A 44 -8.84 -6.34 -16.03
C THR A 44 -10.12 -7.15 -15.79
N GLY A 45 -10.12 -8.06 -14.84
CA GLY A 45 -11.33 -8.76 -14.44
C GLY A 45 -11.08 -10.08 -13.73
N ALA A 46 -12.18 -10.74 -13.38
CA ALA A 46 -12.18 -12.12 -12.95
C ALA A 46 -12.61 -13.03 -14.11
N TYR A 47 -11.86 -14.11 -14.33
CA TYR A 47 -12.14 -15.10 -15.36
C TYR A 47 -12.30 -16.47 -14.69
N ARG A 48 -13.30 -17.24 -15.13
CA ARG A 48 -13.52 -18.61 -14.67
C ARG A 48 -13.07 -19.57 -15.76
N LEU A 49 -12.10 -20.42 -15.43
CA LEU A 49 -11.61 -21.46 -16.32
C LEU A 49 -12.59 -22.64 -16.36
N ASP A 50 -12.54 -23.44 -17.44
CA ASP A 50 -13.39 -24.64 -17.62
C ASP A 50 -13.21 -25.67 -16.48
N ASP A 51 -12.03 -25.71 -15.87
CA ASP A 51 -11.73 -26.54 -14.70
C ASP A 51 -12.25 -25.96 -13.36
N GLY A 52 -12.98 -24.85 -13.42
CA GLY A 52 -13.60 -24.18 -12.27
C GLY A 52 -12.71 -23.16 -11.57
N ARG A 53 -11.41 -23.09 -11.88
CA ARG A 53 -10.50 -22.13 -11.25
C ARG A 53 -10.91 -20.69 -11.57
N LEU A 54 -10.83 -19.84 -10.56
CA LEU A 54 -11.01 -18.40 -10.68
C LEU A 54 -9.64 -17.72 -10.78
N VAL A 55 -9.46 -16.89 -11.81
CA VAL A 55 -8.25 -16.09 -12.03
C VAL A 55 -8.61 -14.61 -12.10
N MET A 56 -7.93 -13.80 -11.28
CA MET A 56 -8.00 -12.34 -11.35
C MET A 56 -6.83 -11.83 -12.18
N ILE A 57 -7.11 -11.01 -13.19
CA ILE A 57 -6.10 -10.36 -14.02
C ILE A 57 -6.27 -8.85 -13.87
N VAL A 58 -5.17 -8.15 -13.59
CA VAL A 58 -5.11 -6.69 -13.44
C VAL A 58 -3.79 -6.17 -14.00
N PRO A 59 -3.70 -4.91 -14.44
CA PRO A 59 -2.45 -4.33 -14.88
C PRO A 59 -1.48 -4.08 -13.71
N ARG A 60 -0.19 -3.99 -14.02
CA ARG A 60 0.87 -3.63 -13.07
C ARG A 60 1.61 -2.36 -13.49
N GLU A 61 2.57 -2.48 -14.40
CA GLU A 61 3.44 -1.40 -14.88
C GLU A 61 3.64 -1.57 -16.39
N GLY A 62 3.61 -0.46 -17.12
CA GLY A 62 3.66 -0.48 -18.57
C GLY A 62 2.52 -1.30 -19.17
N ASP A 63 2.87 -2.27 -20.01
CA ASP A 63 1.97 -3.22 -20.67
C ASP A 63 1.90 -4.59 -19.96
N THR A 64 2.55 -4.73 -18.80
CA THR A 64 2.56 -5.98 -18.03
C THR A 64 1.28 -6.13 -17.22
N LEU A 65 0.67 -7.31 -17.32
CA LEU A 65 -0.45 -7.73 -16.49
C LEU A 65 0.03 -8.65 -15.35
N ARG A 66 -0.82 -8.90 -14.37
CA ARG A 66 -0.59 -9.91 -13.33
C ARG A 66 -1.83 -10.76 -13.15
N TYR A 67 -1.66 -12.08 -13.26
CA TYR A 67 -2.70 -13.02 -12.87
C TYR A 67 -2.56 -13.40 -11.39
N ARG A 68 -3.66 -13.78 -10.76
CA ARG A 68 -3.73 -14.35 -9.41
C ARG A 68 -4.79 -15.43 -9.37
N LEU A 69 -4.41 -16.62 -8.94
CA LEU A 69 -5.33 -17.74 -8.69
C LEU A 69 -5.68 -17.81 -7.21
N MET A 70 -6.84 -18.39 -6.89
CA MET A 70 -7.27 -18.62 -5.51
C MET A 70 -6.29 -19.49 -4.70
N SER A 71 -5.54 -20.38 -5.37
CA SER A 71 -4.47 -21.19 -4.77
C SER A 71 -3.30 -20.37 -4.21
N GLY A 72 -3.20 -19.09 -4.57
CA GLY A 72 -2.09 -18.19 -4.23
C GLY A 72 -1.07 -18.04 -5.36
N GLU A 73 -1.13 -18.87 -6.40
CA GLU A 73 -0.26 -18.74 -7.57
C GLU A 73 -0.47 -17.39 -8.28
N SER A 74 0.62 -16.72 -8.63
CA SER A 74 0.59 -15.43 -9.33
C SER A 74 1.84 -15.24 -10.18
N GLY A 75 1.68 -14.65 -11.36
CA GLY A 75 2.79 -14.37 -12.27
C GLY A 75 2.64 -13.07 -13.05
N ALA A 76 3.77 -12.54 -13.50
CA ALA A 76 3.85 -11.34 -14.34
C ALA A 76 3.69 -11.72 -15.83
N LEU A 77 2.57 -11.32 -16.41
CA LEU A 77 2.20 -11.56 -17.81
C LEU A 77 2.76 -10.45 -18.68
N ARG A 78 3.79 -10.76 -19.47
CA ARG A 78 4.41 -9.84 -20.41
C ARG A 78 3.84 -10.04 -21.81
N PRO A 79 3.66 -8.99 -22.60
CA PRO A 79 3.16 -9.15 -23.97
C PRO A 79 4.14 -9.96 -24.82
N ALA A 80 3.61 -10.97 -25.52
CA ALA A 80 4.34 -11.79 -26.49
C ALA A 80 3.73 -11.71 -27.90
N GLY A 81 2.66 -10.92 -28.07
CA GLY A 81 1.99 -10.69 -29.34
C GLY A 81 0.68 -9.93 -29.16
N ASN A 82 -0.08 -9.75 -30.24
CA ASN A 82 -1.40 -9.11 -30.13
C ASN A 82 -2.34 -10.03 -29.34
N LEU A 83 -2.80 -9.56 -28.17
CA LEU A 83 -3.66 -10.30 -27.23
C LEU A 83 -3.01 -11.55 -26.60
N VAL A 84 -1.70 -11.74 -26.76
CA VAL A 84 -0.95 -12.88 -26.22
C VAL A 84 0.00 -12.39 -25.14
N PHE A 85 -0.06 -13.02 -23.97
CA PHE A 85 0.80 -12.73 -22.84
C PHE A 85 1.42 -14.01 -22.29
N GLU A 86 2.67 -13.91 -21.84
CA GLU A 86 3.44 -15.02 -21.31
C GLU A 86 3.99 -14.68 -19.92
N ALA A 87 4.01 -15.69 -19.05
CA ALA A 87 4.62 -15.62 -17.74
C ALA A 87 5.51 -16.86 -17.52
N GLY A 88 6.65 -16.65 -16.85
CA GLY A 88 7.48 -17.73 -16.35
C GLY A 88 7.19 -18.03 -14.88
N PRO A 89 8.12 -18.72 -14.19
CA PRO A 89 7.92 -19.19 -12.83
C PRO A 89 7.77 -18.05 -11.81
N GLY A 90 6.90 -18.31 -10.83
CA GLY A 90 6.71 -17.47 -9.65
C GLY A 90 6.27 -16.03 -9.96
N TRP A 91 6.67 -15.11 -9.09
CA TRP A 91 6.13 -13.76 -9.07
C TRP A 91 6.47 -12.92 -10.30
N SER A 92 7.68 -13.05 -10.84
CA SER A 92 8.20 -12.17 -11.90
C SER A 92 9.04 -12.90 -12.96
N GLY A 93 9.16 -14.22 -12.91
CA GLY A 93 9.92 -14.99 -13.90
C GLY A 93 9.40 -14.79 -15.32
N SER A 94 10.29 -14.98 -16.29
CA SER A 94 9.97 -14.89 -17.72
C SER A 94 10.41 -16.11 -18.53
N ASP A 95 11.35 -16.90 -18.00
CA ASP A 95 11.90 -18.09 -18.66
C ASP A 95 12.09 -19.22 -17.62
N PRO A 96 11.73 -20.48 -17.95
CA PRO A 96 10.95 -20.86 -19.13
C PRO A 96 9.53 -20.29 -19.10
N VAL A 97 8.87 -20.20 -20.24
CA VAL A 97 7.44 -19.84 -20.30
C VAL A 97 6.61 -20.98 -19.72
N GLU A 98 5.91 -20.71 -18.62
CA GLU A 98 5.06 -21.68 -17.92
C GLU A 98 3.57 -21.46 -18.18
N VAL A 99 3.19 -20.20 -18.39
CA VAL A 99 1.80 -19.80 -18.65
C VAL A 99 1.76 -18.93 -19.90
N THR A 100 0.89 -19.30 -20.84
CA THR A 100 0.51 -18.45 -21.99
C THR A 100 -0.97 -18.15 -21.91
N ILE A 101 -1.33 -16.87 -21.92
CA ILE A 101 -2.72 -16.40 -22.01
C ILE A 101 -2.95 -15.76 -23.37
N THR A 102 -3.97 -16.23 -24.09
CA THR A 102 -4.46 -15.59 -25.31
C THR A 102 -5.86 -15.06 -25.09
N PHE A 103 -6.04 -13.74 -25.07
CA PHE A 103 -7.36 -13.14 -24.96
C PHE A 103 -8.16 -13.26 -26.26
N GLY A 104 -9.48 -13.40 -26.15
CA GLY A 104 -10.37 -13.37 -27.30
C GLY A 104 -10.29 -12.03 -28.03
N ALA A 105 -10.30 -12.07 -29.37
CA ALA A 105 -10.30 -10.87 -30.19
C ALA A 105 -11.52 -9.98 -29.86
N VAL A 106 -11.27 -8.68 -29.73
CA VAL A 106 -12.30 -7.67 -29.52
C VAL A 106 -12.00 -6.45 -30.38
N ASP A 107 -13.00 -6.02 -31.15
CA ASP A 107 -12.91 -4.78 -31.95
C ASP A 107 -12.86 -3.54 -31.06
N SER A 108 -13.58 -3.59 -29.92
CA SER A 108 -13.55 -2.58 -28.86
C SER A 108 -14.05 -3.19 -27.53
N GLY A 109 -13.61 -2.64 -26.39
CA GLY A 109 -14.01 -3.08 -25.05
C GLY A 109 -13.17 -4.24 -24.47
N PRO A 110 -13.58 -4.79 -23.31
CA PRO A 110 -12.88 -5.87 -22.64
C PRO A 110 -13.12 -7.23 -23.33
N PRO A 111 -12.13 -8.15 -23.34
CA PRO A 111 -12.30 -9.48 -23.92
C PRO A 111 -13.32 -10.29 -23.13
N ARG A 112 -14.18 -11.02 -23.84
CA ARG A 112 -15.21 -11.90 -23.23
C ARG A 112 -14.63 -13.16 -22.60
N GLY A 113 -13.40 -13.51 -22.94
CA GLY A 113 -12.73 -14.70 -22.44
C GLY A 113 -11.27 -14.78 -22.86
N LEU A 114 -10.63 -15.86 -22.47
CA LEU A 114 -9.23 -16.16 -22.74
C LEU A 114 -9.02 -17.66 -22.97
N ARG A 115 -7.89 -18.01 -23.58
CA ARG A 115 -7.32 -19.36 -23.53
C ARG A 115 -6.12 -19.32 -22.59
N TRP A 116 -6.11 -20.22 -21.61
CA TRP A 116 -5.04 -20.39 -20.64
C TRP A 116 -4.28 -21.67 -20.96
N ARG A 117 -2.98 -21.58 -21.27
CA ARG A 117 -2.12 -22.74 -21.51
C ARG A 117 -1.07 -22.83 -20.41
N SER A 118 -0.92 -24.02 -19.86
CA SER A 118 0.11 -24.34 -18.85
C SER A 118 0.56 -25.79 -18.99
N ALA A 119 1.47 -26.25 -18.13
CA ALA A 119 1.88 -27.66 -18.05
C ALA A 119 0.69 -28.62 -17.85
N ALA A 120 -0.39 -28.17 -17.20
CA ALA A 120 -1.61 -28.95 -16.99
C ALA A 120 -2.51 -29.06 -18.24
N GLY A 121 -2.15 -28.41 -19.35
CA GLY A 121 -2.92 -28.36 -20.58
C GLY A 121 -3.53 -26.98 -20.86
N GLU A 122 -4.42 -26.94 -21.85
CA GLU A 122 -5.14 -25.73 -22.27
C GLU A 122 -6.57 -25.73 -21.70
N GLN A 123 -6.98 -24.60 -21.12
CA GLN A 123 -8.32 -24.34 -20.59
C GLN A 123 -8.91 -23.11 -21.28
N ARG A 124 -10.22 -23.09 -21.53
CA ARG A 124 -10.91 -21.83 -21.86
C ARG A 124 -11.27 -21.13 -20.56
N GLY A 125 -11.27 -19.81 -20.59
CA GLY A 125 -11.71 -18.96 -19.50
C GLY A 125 -12.76 -17.97 -19.97
N GLU A 126 -13.85 -17.85 -19.23
CA GLU A 126 -14.89 -16.85 -19.48
C GLU A 126 -14.75 -15.69 -18.50
N ARG A 127 -14.81 -14.44 -18.99
CA ARG A 127 -14.82 -13.26 -18.12
C ARG A 127 -16.15 -13.19 -17.40
N LEU A 128 -16.12 -13.11 -16.07
CA LEU A 128 -17.32 -12.94 -15.27
C LEU A 128 -17.99 -11.60 -15.56
N ALA A 129 -19.31 -11.60 -15.68
CA ALA A 129 -20.11 -10.40 -15.90
C ALA A 129 -20.28 -9.61 -14.59
N LEU A 130 -19.20 -8.92 -14.18
CA LEU A 130 -19.16 -8.07 -12.99
C LEU A 130 -19.28 -6.60 -13.41
N PRO A 131 -20.43 -5.92 -13.19
CA PRO A 131 -20.58 -4.52 -13.58
C PRO A 131 -19.58 -3.62 -12.86
N GLU A 132 -18.97 -2.70 -13.60
CA GLU A 132 -18.01 -1.74 -13.06
C GLU A 132 -18.62 -0.33 -13.14
N VAL A 133 -18.66 0.36 -12.00
CA VAL A 133 -19.06 1.77 -11.91
C VAL A 133 -17.83 2.58 -11.53
N LEU A 134 -17.24 3.25 -12.52
CA LEU A 134 -16.26 4.31 -12.29
C LEU A 134 -17.02 5.54 -11.80
N ALA A 135 -16.62 6.05 -10.64
CA ALA A 135 -17.28 7.16 -9.99
C ALA A 135 -16.27 8.14 -9.42
N THR A 136 -16.75 9.36 -9.19
CA THR A 136 -16.08 10.33 -8.33
C THR A 136 -17.03 10.65 -7.18
N PHE A 137 -16.52 10.66 -5.95
CA PHE A 137 -17.31 10.99 -4.77
C PHE A 137 -16.65 12.13 -3.98
N PRO A 138 -17.46 12.96 -3.29
CA PRO A 138 -16.93 14.07 -2.51
C PRO A 138 -16.30 13.58 -1.20
N SER A 139 -15.17 14.17 -0.82
CA SER A 139 -14.55 14.09 0.51
C SER A 139 -14.17 15.50 0.95
N GLY A 140 -15.03 16.13 1.76
CA GLY A 140 -14.98 17.57 1.99
C GLY A 140 -15.10 18.34 0.67
N GLU A 141 -14.12 19.20 0.38
CA GLU A 141 -14.04 19.95 -0.89
C GLU A 141 -13.36 19.17 -2.02
N LEU A 142 -12.80 17.99 -1.73
CA LEU A 142 -12.11 17.17 -2.72
C LEU A 142 -13.07 16.22 -3.43
N ALA A 143 -12.70 15.85 -4.65
CA ALA A 143 -13.36 14.82 -5.43
C ALA A 143 -12.39 13.63 -5.59
N LEU A 144 -12.76 12.47 -5.07
CA LEU A 144 -11.95 11.26 -5.09
C LEU A 144 -12.47 10.26 -6.11
N ARG A 145 -11.58 9.68 -6.89
CA ARG A 145 -11.90 8.68 -7.91
C ARG A 145 -12.03 7.31 -7.26
N GLY A 146 -13.14 6.63 -7.56
CA GLY A 146 -13.42 5.26 -7.12
C GLY A 146 -13.89 4.35 -8.25
N LYS A 147 -13.81 3.05 -7.99
CA LYS A 147 -14.39 1.99 -8.82
C LYS A 147 -15.14 1.02 -7.93
N LEU A 148 -16.45 0.94 -8.15
CA LEU A 148 -17.33 -0.05 -7.56
C LEU A 148 -17.49 -1.22 -8.54
N VAL A 149 -17.09 -2.41 -8.14
CA VAL A 149 -17.30 -3.66 -8.88
C VAL A 149 -18.45 -4.41 -8.20
N LEU A 150 -19.52 -4.67 -8.95
CA LEU A 150 -20.73 -5.31 -8.45
C LEU A 150 -20.73 -6.82 -8.78
N PRO A 151 -21.34 -7.66 -7.94
CA PRO A 151 -21.68 -9.02 -8.32
C PRO A 151 -22.64 -9.08 -9.51
N ALA A 152 -22.71 -10.23 -10.16
CA ALA A 152 -23.78 -10.50 -11.13
C ALA A 152 -25.13 -10.69 -10.41
N GLY A 153 -26.21 -10.21 -11.02
CA GLY A 153 -27.57 -10.36 -10.50
C GLY A 153 -28.17 -9.06 -9.96
N GLU A 154 -29.26 -9.19 -9.20
CA GLU A 154 -29.96 -8.07 -8.57
C GLU A 154 -29.52 -7.93 -7.10
N GLY A 155 -29.20 -6.70 -6.70
CA GLY A 155 -28.87 -6.36 -5.32
C GLY A 155 -30.12 -6.16 -4.44
N PRO A 156 -29.98 -5.49 -3.27
CA PRO A 156 -28.76 -4.85 -2.78
C PRO A 156 -27.71 -5.85 -2.29
N PHE A 157 -26.44 -5.59 -2.56
CA PHE A 157 -25.32 -6.45 -2.18
C PHE A 157 -24.62 -5.95 -0.91
N PRO A 158 -24.10 -6.84 -0.04
CA PRO A 158 -23.09 -6.43 0.93
C PRO A 158 -21.87 -5.83 0.20
N ALA A 159 -21.17 -4.89 0.83
CA ALA A 159 -20.05 -4.19 0.19
C ALA A 159 -18.81 -4.10 1.07
N VAL A 160 -17.63 -4.04 0.43
CA VAL A 160 -16.34 -3.83 1.09
C VAL A 160 -15.66 -2.60 0.48
N VAL A 161 -15.19 -1.68 1.33
CA VAL A 161 -14.29 -0.61 0.90
C VAL A 161 -12.84 -1.04 1.13
N PHE A 162 -12.06 -1.06 0.06
CA PHE A 162 -10.65 -1.39 0.07
C PHE A 162 -9.79 -0.15 0.27
N VAL A 163 -9.00 -0.15 1.35
CA VAL A 163 -8.06 0.91 1.73
C VAL A 163 -6.65 0.43 1.42
N HIS A 164 -6.09 0.97 0.33
CA HIS A 164 -4.77 0.58 -0.14
C HIS A 164 -3.64 1.07 0.77
N GLY A 165 -2.47 0.42 0.67
CA GLY A 165 -1.24 0.77 1.38
C GLY A 165 -0.65 2.13 0.98
N SER A 166 0.55 2.45 1.47
CA SER A 166 1.30 3.63 1.05
C SER A 166 1.66 3.56 -0.44
N GLY A 167 1.88 4.72 -1.07
CA GLY A 167 2.16 4.80 -2.50
C GLY A 167 1.29 5.82 -3.21
N LYS A 168 1.70 6.22 -4.41
CA LYS A 168 1.01 7.23 -5.24
C LYS A 168 0.26 6.61 -6.43
N GLU A 169 0.38 5.30 -6.58
CA GLU A 169 -0.20 4.52 -7.65
C GLU A 169 -1.74 4.56 -7.58
N SER A 170 -2.37 4.36 -8.73
CA SER A 170 -3.82 4.23 -8.84
C SER A 170 -4.25 2.85 -8.35
N ALA A 171 -4.95 2.81 -7.22
CA ALA A 171 -5.57 1.58 -6.73
C ALA A 171 -6.77 1.21 -7.60
N VAL A 172 -7.48 2.20 -8.14
CA VAL A 172 -8.61 1.99 -9.06
C VAL A 172 -8.19 1.19 -10.30
N ASP A 173 -6.98 1.41 -10.81
CA ASP A 173 -6.54 0.73 -12.04
C ASP A 173 -5.89 -0.63 -11.78
N SER A 174 -5.34 -0.89 -10.59
CA SER A 174 -4.47 -2.04 -10.33
C SER A 174 -4.99 -3.05 -9.29
N TYR A 175 -6.01 -2.73 -8.50
CA TYR A 175 -6.47 -3.62 -7.43
C TYR A 175 -7.35 -4.77 -7.95
N TYR A 176 -6.99 -5.98 -7.54
CA TYR A 176 -7.74 -7.20 -7.87
C TYR A 176 -8.87 -7.50 -6.86
N ASN A 177 -8.74 -7.03 -5.62
CA ASN A 177 -9.65 -7.36 -4.53
C ASN A 177 -11.13 -7.04 -4.81
N PRO A 178 -11.49 -5.93 -5.51
CA PRO A 178 -12.87 -5.69 -5.91
C PRO A 178 -13.46 -6.80 -6.78
N TYR A 179 -12.68 -7.32 -7.74
CA TYR A 179 -13.11 -8.42 -8.60
C TYR A 179 -13.19 -9.74 -7.85
N LEU A 180 -12.26 -9.97 -6.91
CA LEU A 180 -12.29 -11.12 -6.02
C LEU A 180 -13.62 -11.14 -5.22
N MET A 181 -13.95 -10.07 -4.50
CA MET A 181 -15.17 -10.02 -3.70
C MET A 181 -16.44 -10.09 -4.56
N ALA A 182 -16.47 -9.40 -5.70
CA ALA A 182 -17.63 -9.38 -6.59
C ALA A 182 -17.90 -10.75 -7.22
N ALA A 183 -16.85 -11.51 -7.56
CA ALA A 183 -16.96 -12.89 -8.01
C ALA A 183 -17.55 -13.83 -6.93
N HIS A 184 -17.53 -13.39 -5.67
CA HIS A 184 -18.08 -14.07 -4.51
C HIS A 184 -19.25 -13.29 -3.88
N GLY A 185 -20.05 -12.58 -4.67
CA GLY A 185 -21.34 -12.03 -4.22
C GLY A 185 -21.27 -10.79 -3.31
N ILE A 186 -20.10 -10.17 -3.19
CA ILE A 186 -19.89 -8.96 -2.37
C ILE A 186 -19.41 -7.82 -3.25
N ALA A 187 -20.08 -6.67 -3.23
CA ALA A 187 -19.64 -5.50 -3.97
C ALA A 187 -18.30 -4.97 -3.43
N GLY A 188 -17.37 -4.63 -4.32
CA GLY A 188 -16.05 -4.12 -3.94
C GLY A 188 -15.85 -2.69 -4.41
N LEU A 189 -15.69 -1.75 -3.48
CA LEU A 189 -15.24 -0.39 -3.77
C LEU A 189 -13.75 -0.27 -3.50
N VAL A 190 -12.99 0.17 -4.50
CA VAL A 190 -11.64 0.71 -4.31
C VAL A 190 -11.62 2.16 -4.75
N PHE A 191 -10.78 2.98 -4.13
CA PHE A 191 -10.60 4.37 -4.54
C PHE A 191 -9.13 4.78 -4.48
N ASP A 192 -8.78 5.76 -5.29
CA ASP A 192 -7.48 6.42 -5.23
C ASP A 192 -7.51 7.36 -4.01
N LYS A 193 -6.65 7.16 -3.01
CA LYS A 193 -6.53 8.11 -1.89
C LYS A 193 -6.18 9.51 -2.41
N ARG A 194 -6.45 10.54 -1.61
CA ARG A 194 -6.15 11.93 -2.00
C ARG A 194 -4.70 12.08 -2.50
N GLY A 195 -4.54 12.74 -3.64
CA GLY A 195 -3.25 12.93 -4.30
C GLY A 195 -2.56 11.67 -4.83
N THR A 196 -3.26 10.53 -4.92
CA THR A 196 -2.82 9.32 -5.63
C THR A 196 -3.68 9.12 -6.88
N GLY A 197 -3.16 8.35 -7.84
CA GLY A 197 -3.86 8.05 -9.09
C GLY A 197 -4.45 9.31 -9.76
N ALA A 198 -5.77 9.32 -9.95
CA ALA A 198 -6.48 10.47 -10.50
C ALA A 198 -7.38 11.20 -9.48
N SER A 199 -7.20 10.94 -8.18
CA SER A 199 -7.89 11.68 -7.12
C SER A 199 -7.28 13.06 -6.90
N ALA A 200 -8.14 14.03 -6.56
CA ALA A 200 -7.71 15.39 -6.22
C ALA A 200 -6.92 15.45 -4.90
N GLY A 201 -6.37 16.63 -4.60
CA GLY A 201 -5.69 16.91 -3.34
C GLY A 201 -4.19 16.61 -3.36
N ARG A 202 -3.58 16.61 -2.17
CA ARG A 202 -2.15 16.37 -1.97
C ARG A 202 -1.93 15.01 -1.34
N TYR A 203 -0.93 14.28 -1.83
CA TYR A 203 -0.49 13.03 -1.22
C TYR A 203 0.01 13.27 0.20
N VAL A 204 -0.61 12.58 1.15
CA VAL A 204 -0.26 12.58 2.57
C VAL A 204 -0.37 11.16 3.13
N GLN A 205 0.37 10.91 4.19
CA GLN A 205 0.31 9.76 5.09
C GLN A 205 -0.22 10.20 6.47
N ASN A 206 -1.14 11.16 6.49
CA ASN A 206 -1.84 11.57 7.71
C ASN A 206 -3.13 10.74 7.85
N PHE A 207 -3.17 9.81 8.80
CA PHE A 207 -4.25 8.83 8.86
C PHE A 207 -5.60 9.41 9.32
N HIS A 208 -5.60 10.50 10.08
CA HIS A 208 -6.84 11.21 10.41
C HIS A 208 -7.52 11.74 9.14
N VAL A 209 -6.73 12.36 8.28
CA VAL A 209 -7.22 12.88 7.01
C VAL A 209 -7.61 11.76 6.04
N LEU A 210 -6.81 10.69 5.95
CA LEU A 210 -7.13 9.55 5.09
C LEU A 210 -8.33 8.74 5.59
N SER A 211 -8.58 8.69 6.90
CA SER A 211 -9.77 8.03 7.44
C SER A 211 -11.06 8.83 7.20
N ASP A 212 -10.98 10.15 7.06
CA ASP A 212 -12.12 10.96 6.59
C ASP A 212 -12.49 10.62 5.13
N ASP A 213 -11.48 10.36 4.28
CA ASP A 213 -11.72 9.91 2.90
C ASP A 213 -12.42 8.55 2.85
N VAL A 214 -12.02 7.62 3.73
CA VAL A 214 -12.66 6.30 3.84
C VAL A 214 -14.10 6.45 4.35
N ALA A 215 -14.35 7.30 5.35
CA ALA A 215 -15.70 7.58 5.83
C ALA A 215 -16.59 8.19 4.74
N ALA A 216 -16.04 9.08 3.91
CA ALA A 216 -16.72 9.64 2.75
C ALA A 216 -17.03 8.58 1.68
N ALA A 217 -16.14 7.63 1.44
CA ALA A 217 -16.37 6.49 0.55
C ALA A 217 -17.53 5.60 1.04
N VAL A 218 -17.58 5.31 2.35
CA VAL A 218 -18.70 4.58 2.97
C VAL A 218 -20.01 5.37 2.84
N ALA A 219 -19.99 6.68 3.09
CA ALA A 219 -21.16 7.54 2.94
C ALA A 219 -21.68 7.54 1.49
N TRP A 220 -20.78 7.59 0.50
CA TRP A 220 -21.14 7.48 -0.91
C TRP A 220 -21.76 6.11 -1.24
N LEU A 221 -21.20 5.01 -0.75
CA LEU A 221 -21.77 3.67 -0.95
C LEU A 221 -23.18 3.53 -0.41
N ARG A 222 -23.48 4.14 0.75
CA ARG A 222 -24.85 4.12 1.32
C ARG A 222 -25.90 4.79 0.43
N THR A 223 -25.49 5.60 -0.55
CA THR A 223 -26.41 6.22 -1.52
C THR A 223 -26.70 5.35 -2.74
N ARG A 224 -26.01 4.21 -2.89
CA ARG A 224 -26.14 3.31 -4.04
C ARG A 224 -27.28 2.33 -3.81
N LEU A 225 -28.21 2.24 -4.76
CA LEU A 225 -29.35 1.31 -4.69
C LEU A 225 -28.90 -0.15 -4.82
N GLU A 226 -27.74 -0.38 -5.43
CA GLU A 226 -27.15 -1.70 -5.62
C GLU A 226 -26.48 -2.24 -4.35
N VAL A 227 -26.32 -1.42 -3.30
CA VAL A 227 -25.56 -1.76 -2.08
C VAL A 227 -26.50 -1.76 -0.88
N ASP A 228 -26.33 -2.75 0.01
CA ASP A 228 -27.01 -2.79 1.30
C ASP A 228 -26.30 -1.81 2.26
N PRO A 229 -26.93 -0.68 2.63
CA PRO A 229 -26.30 0.36 3.43
C PRO A 229 -25.99 -0.09 4.87
N GLY A 230 -26.62 -1.17 5.36
CA GLY A 230 -26.39 -1.77 6.67
C GLY A 230 -25.33 -2.88 6.67
N ASN A 231 -24.74 -3.19 5.51
CA ASN A 231 -23.84 -4.33 5.32
C ASN A 231 -22.57 -3.91 4.57
N ILE A 232 -21.90 -2.89 5.12
CA ILE A 232 -20.65 -2.34 4.58
C ILE A 232 -19.50 -2.73 5.51
N HIS A 233 -18.43 -3.25 4.92
CA HIS A 233 -17.21 -3.68 5.58
C HIS A 233 -16.02 -2.83 5.12
N LEU A 234 -14.94 -2.80 5.89
CA LEU A 234 -13.66 -2.22 5.44
C LEU A 234 -12.59 -3.31 5.34
N ALA A 235 -11.74 -3.20 4.32
CA ALA A 235 -10.54 -4.01 4.19
C ALA A 235 -9.32 -3.09 4.02
N GLY A 236 -8.40 -3.11 4.98
CA GLY A 236 -7.18 -2.29 4.98
C GLY A 236 -5.93 -3.15 4.81
N TYR A 237 -5.00 -2.72 3.96
CA TYR A 237 -3.75 -3.44 3.70
C TYR A 237 -2.52 -2.58 3.97
N SER A 238 -1.51 -3.11 4.65
CA SER A 238 -0.29 -2.35 5.02
C SER A 238 -0.68 -1.07 5.78
N GLN A 239 -0.31 0.12 5.32
CA GLN A 239 -0.78 1.40 5.87
C GLN A 239 -2.32 1.49 6.03
N GLY A 240 -3.08 0.81 5.18
CA GLY A 240 -4.54 0.73 5.31
C GLY A 240 -4.99 0.13 6.65
N GLY A 241 -4.12 -0.63 7.33
CA GLY A 241 -4.33 -1.19 8.66
C GLY A 241 -4.44 -0.16 9.78
N TRP A 242 -3.82 1.02 9.63
CA TRP A 242 -4.03 2.15 10.54
C TRP A 242 -5.27 2.95 10.17
N ILE A 243 -5.51 3.12 8.87
CA ILE A 243 -6.55 4.00 8.34
C ILE A 243 -7.95 3.39 8.54
N ALA A 244 -8.13 2.10 8.24
CA ALA A 244 -9.45 1.46 8.27
C ALA A 244 -10.08 1.39 9.68
N PRO A 245 -9.37 0.98 10.75
CA PRO A 245 -9.90 1.06 12.11
C PRO A 245 -10.22 2.50 12.52
N LEU A 246 -9.36 3.47 12.17
CA LEU A 246 -9.62 4.87 12.47
C LEU A 246 -10.88 5.39 11.76
N ALA A 247 -11.11 5.00 10.51
CA ALA A 247 -12.34 5.32 9.79
C ALA A 247 -13.58 4.70 10.45
N ALA A 248 -13.47 3.49 11.03
CA ALA A 248 -14.57 2.84 11.74
C ALA A 248 -14.99 3.56 13.03
N THR A 249 -14.15 4.45 13.58
CA THR A 249 -14.57 5.35 14.68
C THR A 249 -15.46 6.50 14.20
N LYS A 250 -15.48 6.76 12.89
CA LYS A 250 -16.16 7.90 12.25
C LYS A 250 -17.40 7.50 11.45
N THR A 251 -17.53 6.21 11.12
CA THR A 251 -18.68 5.66 10.40
C THR A 251 -18.94 4.22 10.82
N GLU A 252 -20.22 3.85 10.93
CA GLU A 252 -20.59 2.48 11.26
C GLU A 252 -20.26 1.52 10.11
N VAL A 253 -19.56 0.43 10.44
CA VAL A 253 -19.24 -0.66 9.51
C VAL A 253 -19.42 -1.99 10.21
N ARG A 254 -19.71 -3.03 9.44
CA ARG A 254 -20.08 -4.34 9.97
C ARG A 254 -18.88 -5.16 10.42
N SER A 255 -17.75 -5.04 9.74
CA SER A 255 -16.51 -5.69 10.14
C SER A 255 -15.26 -5.06 9.50
N LEU A 256 -14.09 -5.37 10.06
CA LEU A 256 -12.77 -4.92 9.60
C LEU A 256 -11.89 -6.11 9.20
N LEU A 257 -11.43 -6.16 7.96
CA LEU A 257 -10.39 -7.08 7.54
C LEU A 257 -9.07 -6.33 7.38
N ILE A 258 -8.03 -6.71 8.12
CA ILE A 258 -6.73 -6.06 8.06
C ILE A 258 -5.68 -7.08 7.61
N GLY A 259 -5.03 -6.82 6.47
CA GLY A 259 -3.92 -7.62 5.98
C GLY A 259 -2.60 -6.90 6.18
N TYR A 260 -1.66 -7.54 6.89
CA TYR A 260 -0.27 -7.09 7.12
C TYR A 260 -0.22 -5.61 7.52
N GLY A 261 -1.16 -5.19 8.37
CA GLY A 261 -1.31 -3.83 8.86
C GLY A 261 -0.76 -3.71 10.29
N PRO A 262 0.08 -2.72 10.60
CA PRO A 262 0.68 -2.62 11.93
C PRO A 262 -0.35 -2.29 13.02
N MET A 263 -0.21 -2.93 14.19
CA MET A 263 -0.89 -2.54 15.44
C MET A 263 0.14 -2.00 16.45
N VAL A 264 0.95 -1.08 15.96
CA VAL A 264 1.93 -0.30 16.73
C VAL A 264 1.90 1.16 16.27
N PRO A 265 2.40 2.11 17.07
CA PRO A 265 2.60 3.48 16.60
C PRO A 265 3.50 3.54 15.35
N VAL A 266 3.40 4.61 14.56
CA VAL A 266 4.28 4.80 13.39
C VAL A 266 5.75 4.82 13.80
N THR A 267 6.08 5.45 14.92
CA THR A 267 7.43 5.41 15.50
C THR A 267 7.87 4.00 15.89
N GLY A 268 6.93 3.10 16.17
CA GLY A 268 7.20 1.67 16.39
C GLY A 268 7.56 0.94 15.11
N GLU A 269 6.87 1.19 14.00
CA GLU A 269 7.25 0.66 12.67
C GLU A 269 8.60 1.24 12.21
N ASP A 270 8.80 2.55 12.37
CA ASP A 270 10.08 3.23 12.10
C ASP A 270 11.23 2.63 12.91
N ARG A 271 10.99 2.31 14.18
CA ARG A 271 11.95 1.61 15.04
C ARG A 271 12.23 0.19 14.56
N TRP A 272 11.21 -0.51 14.08
CA TRP A 272 11.37 -1.88 13.59
C TRP A 272 12.37 -1.96 12.44
N GLY A 273 12.40 -0.99 11.53
CA GLY A 273 13.30 -1.01 10.38
C GLY A 273 14.78 -1.23 10.75
N TYR A 274 15.31 -0.49 11.73
CA TYR A 274 16.69 -0.71 12.17
C TYR A 274 16.82 -1.89 13.14
N VAL A 275 15.81 -2.21 13.96
CA VAL A 275 15.84 -3.39 14.84
C VAL A 275 15.92 -4.68 14.03
N HIS A 276 15.14 -4.78 12.95
CA HIS A 276 15.17 -5.90 12.03
C HIS A 276 16.56 -6.03 11.39
N ALA A 277 17.10 -4.95 10.84
CA ALA A 277 18.40 -4.94 10.18
C ALA A 277 19.55 -5.34 11.13
N LEU A 278 19.54 -4.83 12.37
CA LEU A 278 20.51 -5.20 13.40
C LEU A 278 20.45 -6.69 13.76
N ARG A 279 19.23 -7.21 14.00
CA ARG A 279 19.03 -8.62 14.34
C ARG A 279 19.44 -9.55 13.19
N ALA A 280 19.11 -9.19 11.96
CA ALA A 280 19.52 -9.94 10.76
C ALA A 280 21.05 -9.98 10.62
N ALA A 281 21.75 -8.92 11.01
CA ALA A 281 23.20 -8.86 11.05
C ALA A 281 23.84 -9.48 12.31
N GLY A 282 23.04 -10.07 13.21
CA GLY A 282 23.53 -10.75 14.41
C GLY A 282 23.82 -9.85 15.61
N PHE A 283 23.45 -8.57 15.56
CA PHE A 283 23.61 -7.66 16.68
C PHE A 283 22.50 -7.86 17.74
N GLY A 284 22.88 -7.70 19.01
CA GLY A 284 21.97 -7.81 20.15
C GLY A 284 21.49 -6.46 20.70
N ASP A 285 20.84 -6.50 21.86
CA ASP A 285 20.18 -5.33 22.47
C ASP A 285 21.10 -4.14 22.79
N ALA A 286 22.42 -4.36 22.89
CA ALA A 286 23.37 -3.27 23.11
C ALA A 286 23.41 -2.31 21.91
N ALA A 287 23.57 -2.84 20.69
CA ALA A 287 23.54 -2.04 19.47
C ALA A 287 22.18 -1.38 19.26
N ILE A 288 21.09 -2.11 19.55
CA ILE A 288 19.73 -1.56 19.47
C ILE A 288 19.59 -0.33 20.38
N ARG A 289 20.09 -0.38 21.62
CA ARG A 289 20.04 0.78 22.54
C ARG A 289 20.85 1.98 22.07
N GLU A 290 21.98 1.75 21.41
CA GLU A 290 22.78 2.84 20.84
C GLU A 290 22.03 3.54 19.70
N VAL A 291 21.37 2.75 18.84
CA VAL A 291 20.55 3.29 17.74
C VAL A 291 19.27 3.95 18.25
N ASP A 292 18.64 3.37 19.28
CA ASP A 292 17.48 3.97 19.97
C ASP A 292 17.81 5.38 20.49
N ALA A 293 19.03 5.61 21.00
CA ALA A 293 19.45 6.94 21.47
C ALA A 293 19.52 7.97 20.33
N ILE A 294 19.98 7.57 19.14
CA ILE A 294 20.00 8.41 17.94
C ILE A 294 18.57 8.67 17.46
N ALA A 295 17.75 7.61 17.42
CA ALA A 295 16.34 7.70 17.04
C ALA A 295 15.56 8.63 17.98
N GLU A 296 15.83 8.63 19.28
CA GLU A 296 15.21 9.55 20.24
C GLU A 296 15.57 11.00 19.93
N ILE A 297 16.84 11.31 19.63
CA ILE A 297 17.25 12.67 19.24
C ILE A 297 16.50 13.09 17.97
N ALA A 298 16.46 12.21 16.96
CA ALA A 298 15.73 12.47 15.72
C ALA A 298 14.23 12.68 15.98
N GLY A 299 13.60 11.87 16.81
CA GLY A 299 12.18 12.00 17.19
C GLY A 299 11.88 13.33 17.88
N ARG A 300 12.73 13.78 18.81
CA ARG A 300 12.55 15.11 19.44
C ARG A 300 12.59 16.26 18.43
N ILE A 301 13.37 16.13 17.37
CA ILE A 301 13.44 17.12 16.29
C ILE A 301 12.18 17.02 15.40
N LEU A 302 11.85 15.83 14.92
CA LEU A 302 10.84 15.62 13.89
C LEU A 302 9.41 15.69 14.45
N ASP A 303 9.20 15.17 15.66
CA ASP A 303 7.88 14.96 16.25
C ASP A 303 7.54 16.05 17.29
N HIS A 304 8.56 16.69 17.88
CA HIS A 304 8.37 17.74 18.91
C HIS A 304 8.96 19.11 18.52
N GLY A 305 9.62 19.22 17.36
CA GLY A 305 10.15 20.49 16.85
C GLY A 305 11.32 21.05 17.65
N GLU A 306 12.00 20.23 18.45
CA GLU A 306 13.13 20.67 19.26
C GLU A 306 14.35 21.00 18.38
N ASN A 307 15.12 22.03 18.76
CA ASN A 307 16.33 22.42 18.03
C ASN A 307 17.56 21.62 18.47
N ARG A 308 17.58 20.30 18.18
CA ARG A 308 18.67 19.37 18.56
C ARG A 308 19.56 18.92 17.39
N TRP A 309 19.56 19.66 16.28
CA TRP A 309 20.31 19.28 15.06
C TRP A 309 21.82 19.10 15.27
N ALA A 310 22.45 19.94 16.11
CA ALA A 310 23.88 19.82 16.42
C ALA A 310 24.18 18.53 17.20
N GLU A 311 23.30 18.16 18.12
CA GLU A 311 23.41 16.92 18.88
C GLU A 311 23.21 15.70 17.98
N LEU A 312 22.21 15.74 17.09
CA LEU A 312 22.00 14.70 16.09
C LEU A 312 23.24 14.51 15.20
N GLY A 313 23.88 15.61 14.76
CA GLY A 313 25.10 15.55 13.98
C GLY A 313 26.27 14.89 14.71
N ALA A 314 26.51 15.29 15.95
CA ALA A 314 27.56 14.68 16.77
C ALA A 314 27.30 13.19 17.02
N ALA A 315 26.04 12.80 17.26
CA ALA A 315 25.67 11.41 17.47
C ALA A 315 25.86 10.55 16.20
N LEU A 316 25.50 11.08 15.02
CA LEU A 316 25.70 10.39 13.74
C LEU A 316 27.20 10.25 13.40
N GLU A 317 28.00 11.29 13.62
CA GLU A 317 29.47 11.26 13.39
C GLU A 317 30.15 10.25 14.31
N ALA A 318 29.78 10.22 15.60
CA ALA A 318 30.30 9.22 16.53
C ALA A 318 29.93 7.78 16.13
N ALA A 319 28.71 7.59 15.60
CA ALA A 319 28.20 6.31 15.18
C ALA A 319 28.92 5.72 13.95
N GLU A 320 29.56 6.53 13.10
CA GLU A 320 30.25 6.04 11.87
C GLU A 320 31.31 4.98 12.16
N SER A 321 31.88 4.99 13.36
CA SER A 321 32.89 4.03 13.80
C SER A 321 32.32 2.77 14.48
N ALA A 322 31.01 2.72 14.72
CA ALA A 322 30.37 1.62 15.41
C ALA A 322 30.25 0.38 14.51
N GLU A 323 30.46 -0.81 15.07
CA GLU A 323 30.39 -2.08 14.32
C GLU A 323 29.03 -2.31 13.67
N TRP A 324 27.95 -1.79 14.27
CA TRP A 324 26.59 -1.94 13.79
C TRP A 324 26.20 -0.94 12.69
N PHE A 325 27.01 0.08 12.41
CA PHE A 325 26.63 1.23 11.57
C PHE A 325 26.16 0.80 10.17
N GLU A 326 26.95 -0.05 9.51
CA GLU A 326 26.63 -0.53 8.16
C GLU A 326 25.40 -1.45 8.13
N ALA A 327 25.04 -2.10 9.24
CA ALA A 327 23.79 -2.88 9.30
C ALA A 327 22.55 -1.97 9.32
N VAL A 328 22.64 -0.78 9.92
CA VAL A 328 21.52 0.18 10.00
C VAL A 328 21.44 1.07 8.77
N ARG A 329 22.57 1.29 8.09
CA ARG A 329 22.67 2.18 6.93
C ARG A 329 21.70 1.78 5.83
N GLY A 330 20.75 2.67 5.53
CA GLY A 330 19.73 2.44 4.51
C GLY A 330 18.62 1.46 4.91
N SER A 331 18.56 1.05 6.19
CA SER A 331 17.38 0.37 6.73
C SER A 331 16.13 1.24 6.58
N ASP A 332 14.96 0.60 6.58
CA ASP A 332 13.66 1.27 6.44
C ASP A 332 13.24 2.02 7.72
N SER A 333 14.02 3.04 8.06
CA SER A 333 13.85 3.85 9.26
C SER A 333 14.42 5.25 9.06
N VAL A 334 14.01 6.21 9.88
CA VAL A 334 14.58 7.57 9.91
C VAL A 334 16.09 7.50 10.16
N VAL A 335 16.56 6.67 11.09
CA VAL A 335 18.00 6.54 11.35
C VAL A 335 18.71 5.94 10.14
N GLY A 336 18.15 4.91 9.50
CA GLY A 336 18.70 4.32 8.29
C GLY A 336 18.81 5.31 7.14
N PHE A 337 17.83 6.18 6.97
CA PHE A 337 17.88 7.29 6.02
C PHE A 337 18.97 8.30 6.38
N LEU A 338 19.07 8.70 7.66
CA LEU A 338 20.04 9.70 8.12
C LEU A 338 21.49 9.20 7.99
N THR A 339 21.74 7.90 8.15
CA THR A 339 23.07 7.30 7.98
C THR A 339 23.42 7.01 6.51
N ALA A 340 22.42 6.83 5.64
CA ALA A 340 22.65 6.62 4.21
C ALA A 340 22.77 7.92 3.39
N THR A 341 22.13 9.01 3.83
CA THR A 341 22.01 10.21 3.02
C THR A 341 23.32 10.99 2.90
N SER A 342 23.65 11.43 1.68
CA SER A 342 24.77 12.37 1.43
C SER A 342 24.32 13.83 1.48
N MET A 343 23.06 14.10 1.86
CA MET A 343 22.55 15.46 1.92
C MET A 343 23.14 16.22 3.11
N PRO A 344 23.58 17.48 2.92
CA PRO A 344 23.97 18.33 4.04
C PRO A 344 22.82 18.48 5.04
N GLN A 345 23.12 18.51 6.34
CA GLN A 345 22.09 18.56 7.40
C GLN A 345 21.11 19.72 7.28
N TRP A 346 21.55 20.89 6.78
CA TRP A 346 20.66 22.03 6.57
C TRP A 346 19.57 21.74 5.51
N LEU A 347 19.85 20.89 4.52
CA LEU A 347 18.89 20.48 3.51
C LEU A 347 17.90 19.44 4.07
N VAL A 348 18.38 18.50 4.89
CA VAL A 348 17.53 17.56 5.64
C VAL A 348 16.57 18.33 6.56
N ARG A 349 17.08 19.34 7.27
CA ARG A 349 16.27 20.23 8.11
C ARG A 349 15.21 20.98 7.30
N LEU A 350 15.57 21.53 6.14
CA LEU A 350 14.63 22.24 5.27
C LEU A 350 13.54 21.29 4.75
N TYR A 351 13.91 20.07 4.35
CA TYR A 351 12.97 19.04 3.92
C TYR A 351 12.00 18.65 5.03
N ALA A 352 12.51 18.38 6.23
CA ALA A 352 11.69 18.06 7.40
C ALA A 352 10.74 19.20 7.75
N TRP A 353 11.21 20.45 7.73
CA TRP A 353 10.36 21.61 7.95
C TRP A 353 9.24 21.70 6.89
N TRP A 354 9.55 21.51 5.62
CA TRP A 354 8.56 21.63 4.55
C TRP A 354 7.50 20.51 4.55
N GLN A 355 7.89 19.27 4.91
CA GLN A 355 6.99 18.11 4.86
C GLN A 355 6.21 17.88 6.15
N LEU A 356 6.84 18.11 7.30
CA LEU A 356 6.28 17.75 8.60
C LEU A 356 5.62 18.93 9.32
N GLN A 357 5.82 20.15 8.84
CA GLN A 357 5.20 21.35 9.40
C GLN A 357 4.07 21.84 8.49
N GLY A 358 2.97 22.28 9.09
CA GLY A 358 1.79 22.80 8.38
C GLY A 358 0.48 22.27 8.99
N ASP A 359 -0.64 22.84 8.57
CA ASP A 359 -1.98 22.52 9.11
C ASP A 359 -2.36 21.04 8.91
N VAL A 360 -1.86 20.43 7.84
CA VAL A 360 -1.95 18.98 7.59
C VAL A 360 -0.53 18.47 7.30
N PRO A 361 0.18 17.94 8.31
CA PRO A 361 1.53 17.41 8.09
C PRO A 361 1.49 16.23 7.11
N PHE A 362 2.60 15.99 6.40
CA PHE A 362 2.70 14.87 5.48
C PHE A 362 2.39 13.54 6.16
N ILE A 363 2.87 13.32 7.38
CA ILE A 363 2.62 12.10 8.15
C ILE A 363 2.36 12.47 9.61
N ASP A 364 1.48 11.74 10.28
CA ASP A 364 1.34 11.82 11.73
C ASP A 364 2.17 10.70 12.36
N ARG A 365 3.42 11.03 12.73
CA ARG A 365 4.38 10.07 13.29
C ARG A 365 4.01 9.61 14.71
N LEU A 366 3.19 10.37 15.43
CA LEU A 366 2.80 10.04 16.80
C LEU A 366 1.48 9.30 16.88
N TYR A 367 0.84 9.01 15.74
CA TYR A 367 -0.38 8.22 15.71
C TYR A 367 -0.13 6.83 16.30
N ASP A 368 -0.94 6.47 17.30
CA ASP A 368 -0.99 5.17 17.94
C ASP A 368 -2.35 4.51 17.63
N PRO A 369 -2.39 3.34 16.96
CA PRO A 369 -3.63 2.65 16.64
C PRO A 369 -4.27 1.90 17.82
N VAL A 370 -3.53 1.65 18.91
CA VAL A 370 -4.04 0.81 20.01
C VAL A 370 -5.25 1.46 20.70
N PRO A 371 -5.25 2.76 21.05
CA PRO A 371 -6.44 3.42 21.61
C PRO A 371 -7.62 3.42 20.64
N THR A 372 -7.36 3.59 19.34
CA THR A 372 -8.39 3.52 18.29
C THR A 372 -9.06 2.15 18.31
N MET A 373 -8.28 1.07 18.25
CA MET A 373 -8.82 -0.29 18.22
C MET A 373 -9.49 -0.67 19.55
N ALA A 374 -8.98 -0.20 20.69
CA ALA A 374 -9.60 -0.38 22.00
C ALA A 374 -11.00 0.24 22.10
N SER A 375 -11.27 1.32 21.35
CA SER A 375 -12.58 1.98 21.33
C SER A 375 -13.64 1.28 20.48
N LEU A 376 -13.24 0.31 19.65
CA LEU A 376 -14.14 -0.33 18.68
C LEU A 376 -14.71 -1.65 19.23
N ASP A 377 -16.01 -1.85 19.04
CA ASP A 377 -16.70 -3.14 19.21
C ASP A 377 -16.94 -3.86 17.86
N VAL A 378 -16.27 -3.40 16.80
CA VAL A 378 -16.43 -3.94 15.44
C VAL A 378 -15.61 -5.22 15.29
N PRO A 379 -16.22 -6.35 14.88
CA PRO A 379 -15.49 -7.59 14.61
C PRO A 379 -14.35 -7.38 13.62
N SER A 380 -13.16 -7.86 13.94
CA SER A 380 -11.97 -7.68 13.12
C SER A 380 -11.17 -8.95 12.92
N LEU A 381 -10.66 -9.15 11.68
CA LEU A 381 -9.69 -10.18 11.33
C LEU A 381 -8.38 -9.51 10.95
N TRP A 382 -7.30 -9.93 11.58
CA TRP A 382 -5.94 -9.45 11.34
C TRP A 382 -5.09 -10.59 10.79
N ILE A 383 -4.57 -10.44 9.58
CA ILE A 383 -3.78 -11.44 8.87
C ILE A 383 -2.33 -10.97 8.76
N PHE A 384 -1.37 -11.79 9.19
CA PHE A 384 0.07 -11.45 9.15
C PHE A 384 0.90 -12.51 8.44
N GLY A 385 2.01 -12.07 7.84
CA GLY A 385 3.11 -12.94 7.46
C GLY A 385 4.08 -13.09 8.63
N ALA A 386 4.47 -14.33 8.96
CA ALA A 386 5.39 -14.58 10.07
C ALA A 386 6.79 -13.98 9.84
N GLU A 387 7.21 -13.89 8.58
CA GLU A 387 8.54 -13.44 8.13
C GLU A 387 8.51 -12.01 7.56
N ASP A 388 7.46 -11.24 7.88
CA ASP A 388 7.35 -9.84 7.44
C ASP A 388 8.48 -9.01 8.04
N SER A 389 9.38 -8.54 7.17
CA SER A 389 10.53 -7.73 7.53
C SER A 389 10.22 -6.23 7.56
N SER A 390 9.14 -5.82 6.90
CA SER A 390 8.76 -4.41 6.76
C SER A 390 8.00 -3.84 7.95
N MET A 391 7.37 -4.71 8.76
CA MET A 391 6.64 -4.27 9.95
C MET A 391 6.86 -5.20 11.15
N PRO A 392 6.70 -4.70 12.39
CA PRO A 392 6.91 -5.52 13.59
C PRO A 392 5.69 -6.42 13.84
N THR A 393 5.65 -7.57 13.15
CA THR A 393 4.56 -8.56 13.28
C THR A 393 4.37 -9.02 14.72
N GLY A 394 5.46 -9.39 15.41
CA GLY A 394 5.39 -9.84 16.81
C GLY A 394 4.77 -8.78 17.73
N TRP A 395 5.22 -7.52 17.64
CA TRP A 395 4.70 -6.43 18.47
C TRP A 395 3.23 -6.12 18.18
N SER A 396 2.84 -6.22 16.91
CA SER A 396 1.44 -6.02 16.50
C SER A 396 0.54 -7.14 17.04
N ILE A 397 0.99 -8.40 16.99
CA ILE A 397 0.27 -9.54 17.56
C ILE A 397 0.13 -9.38 19.08
N ASP A 398 1.20 -9.01 19.78
CA ASP A 398 1.16 -8.79 21.24
C ASP A 398 0.12 -7.73 21.62
N ALA A 399 0.05 -6.62 20.88
CA ALA A 399 -0.94 -5.58 21.10
C ALA A 399 -2.37 -6.05 20.81
N LEU A 400 -2.58 -6.80 19.72
CA LEU A 400 -3.88 -7.37 19.37
C LEU A 400 -4.35 -8.43 20.37
N GLU A 401 -3.43 -9.25 20.89
CA GLU A 401 -3.71 -10.21 21.95
C GLU A 401 -4.12 -9.53 23.25
N ALA A 402 -3.47 -8.43 23.62
CA ALA A 402 -3.88 -7.61 24.76
C ALA A 402 -5.29 -7.03 24.57
N LEU A 403 -5.62 -6.55 23.37
CA LEU A 403 -6.97 -6.07 23.04
C LEU A 403 -8.01 -7.19 23.09
N ARG A 404 -7.68 -8.38 22.58
CA ARG A 404 -8.54 -9.57 22.66
C ARG A 404 -8.78 -9.99 24.11
N ALA A 405 -7.74 -9.99 24.94
CA ALA A 405 -7.84 -10.26 26.38
C ALA A 405 -8.70 -9.21 27.10
N ALA A 406 -8.71 -7.97 26.63
CA ALA A 406 -9.61 -6.90 27.08
C ALA A 406 -11.04 -6.98 26.50
N GLY A 407 -11.39 -8.08 25.81
CA GLY A 407 -12.73 -8.34 25.31
C GLY A 407 -13.07 -7.65 23.99
N ARG A 408 -12.08 -7.19 23.22
CA ARG A 408 -12.31 -6.69 21.86
C ARG A 408 -12.47 -7.88 20.89
N PRO A 409 -13.38 -7.81 19.89
CA PRO A 409 -13.65 -8.92 18.97
C PRO A 409 -12.57 -9.01 17.87
N VAL A 410 -11.41 -9.51 18.25
CA VAL A 410 -10.21 -9.62 17.40
C VAL A 410 -9.91 -11.09 17.09
N GLU A 411 -9.89 -11.43 15.81
CA GLU A 411 -9.33 -12.66 15.25
C GLU A 411 -7.94 -12.37 14.67
N ILE A 412 -6.97 -13.24 14.92
CA ILE A 412 -5.59 -13.12 14.41
C ILE A 412 -5.27 -14.39 13.64
N GLU A 413 -4.68 -14.24 12.46
CA GLU A 413 -4.20 -15.33 11.62
C GLU A 413 -2.81 -15.02 11.11
N VAL A 414 -1.91 -16.00 11.21
CA VAL A 414 -0.51 -15.86 10.83
C VAL A 414 -0.16 -16.94 9.82
N TYR A 415 0.40 -16.53 8.69
CA TYR A 415 0.88 -17.42 7.64
C TYR A 415 2.39 -17.65 7.81
N PRO A 416 2.82 -18.88 8.18
CA PRO A 416 4.24 -19.21 8.31
C PRO A 416 4.98 -19.08 6.98
N GLY A 417 6.22 -18.61 7.02
CA GLY A 417 7.06 -18.45 5.83
C GLY A 417 6.64 -17.32 4.88
N ALA A 418 5.58 -16.57 5.22
CA ALA A 418 5.09 -15.47 4.41
C ALA A 418 5.68 -14.13 4.87
N GLU A 419 6.05 -13.30 3.90
CA GLU A 419 6.49 -11.91 4.03
C GLU A 419 5.28 -10.94 4.01
N HIS A 420 5.54 -9.64 4.02
CA HIS A 420 4.59 -8.57 3.75
C HIS A 420 3.80 -8.86 2.47
N GLY A 421 2.49 -8.58 2.50
CA GLY A 421 1.61 -8.96 1.41
C GLY A 421 1.17 -10.43 1.43
N ILE A 422 1.56 -11.20 2.44
CA ILE A 422 1.34 -12.66 2.56
C ILE A 422 2.01 -13.40 1.39
N LEU A 423 3.21 -12.97 1.04
CA LEU A 423 3.98 -13.49 -0.08
C LEU A 423 4.97 -14.55 0.37
N LEU A 424 5.03 -15.67 -0.34
CA LEU A 424 6.03 -16.71 -0.14
C LEU A 424 7.26 -16.45 -0.99
N PHE A 425 8.41 -16.87 -0.48
CA PHE A 425 9.69 -16.83 -1.17
C PHE A 425 10.39 -18.18 -1.07
N ASP A 426 11.23 -18.47 -2.06
CA ASP A 426 12.21 -19.55 -2.04
C ASP A 426 13.61 -18.94 -1.93
N GLU A 427 14.42 -19.50 -1.04
CA GLU A 427 15.82 -19.12 -0.82
C GLU A 427 16.79 -20.31 -1.01
N SER A 428 16.28 -21.47 -1.45
CA SER A 428 17.06 -22.69 -1.62
C SER A 428 18.22 -22.57 -2.61
N SER A 429 18.11 -21.65 -3.58
CA SER A 429 19.14 -21.36 -4.59
C SER A 429 20.22 -20.38 -4.11
N GLY A 430 20.09 -19.82 -2.91
CA GLY A 430 20.89 -18.69 -2.43
C GLY A 430 20.42 -17.32 -2.92
N GLU A 431 19.41 -17.27 -3.79
CA GLU A 431 18.72 -16.04 -4.19
C GLU A 431 17.27 -16.07 -3.68
N ARG A 432 16.83 -14.98 -3.05
CA ARG A 432 15.44 -14.84 -2.56
C ARG A 432 14.49 -14.59 -3.72
N THR A 433 13.74 -15.61 -4.12
CA THR A 433 12.80 -15.58 -5.25
C THR A 433 11.37 -15.59 -4.77
N LEU A 434 10.58 -14.57 -5.12
CA LEU A 434 9.15 -14.52 -4.78
C LEU A 434 8.34 -15.54 -5.62
N LEU A 435 7.51 -16.33 -4.94
CA LEU A 435 6.72 -17.39 -5.56
C LEU A 435 5.28 -16.96 -5.86
N GLY A 436 4.59 -16.40 -4.87
CA GLY A 436 3.16 -16.12 -4.92
C GLY A 436 2.62 -15.82 -3.53
N TYR A 437 1.30 -15.90 -3.36
CA TYR A 437 0.66 -15.75 -2.06
C TYR A 437 0.65 -17.08 -1.29
N ALA A 438 0.63 -17.01 0.05
CA ALA A 438 0.43 -18.19 0.86
C ALA A 438 -0.92 -18.87 0.54
N PRO A 439 -0.97 -20.21 0.38
CA PRO A 439 -2.20 -20.92 0.08
C PRO A 439 -3.30 -20.65 1.12
N GLY A 440 -4.55 -20.50 0.65
CA GLY A 440 -5.71 -20.22 1.51
C GLY A 440 -5.86 -18.75 1.93
N TYR A 441 -4.87 -17.88 1.69
CA TYR A 441 -4.94 -16.45 2.02
C TYR A 441 -6.13 -15.74 1.36
N LEU A 442 -6.38 -15.99 0.07
CA LEU A 442 -7.49 -15.35 -0.64
C LEU A 442 -8.84 -15.93 -0.19
N ASP A 443 -8.92 -17.25 -0.04
CA ASP A 443 -10.13 -17.94 0.43
C ASP A 443 -10.54 -17.46 1.82
N ARG A 444 -9.57 -17.30 2.73
CA ARG A 444 -9.83 -16.87 4.10
C ARG A 444 -10.48 -15.48 4.15
N GLN A 445 -9.98 -14.54 3.36
CA GLN A 445 -10.54 -13.18 3.31
C GLN A 445 -11.99 -13.19 2.82
N VAL A 446 -12.25 -13.91 1.73
CA VAL A 446 -13.59 -14.04 1.15
C VAL A 446 -14.53 -14.72 2.14
N ALA A 447 -14.15 -15.88 2.68
CA ALA A 447 -14.96 -16.65 3.59
C ALA A 447 -15.31 -15.86 4.86
N TRP A 448 -14.35 -15.12 5.41
CA TRP A 448 -14.59 -14.31 6.60
C TRP A 448 -15.58 -13.17 6.32
N ILE A 449 -15.40 -12.41 5.23
CA ILE A 449 -16.35 -11.32 4.91
C ILE A 449 -17.73 -11.90 4.57
N ARG A 450 -17.84 -12.96 3.78
CA ARG A 450 -19.12 -13.62 3.45
C ARG A 450 -19.90 -14.04 4.69
N ALA A 451 -19.22 -14.69 5.64
CA ALA A 451 -19.83 -15.12 6.89
C ALA A 451 -20.38 -13.94 7.69
N ARG A 452 -19.67 -12.80 7.71
CA ARG A 452 -20.13 -11.60 8.41
C ARG A 452 -21.25 -10.93 7.63
N ALA A 453 -21.21 -10.94 6.31
CA ALA A 453 -22.25 -10.41 5.43
C ALA A 453 -23.57 -11.21 5.46
N GLY A 454 -23.58 -12.41 6.06
CA GLY A 454 -24.76 -13.28 6.11
C GLY A 454 -25.02 -14.05 4.81
N LEU A 455 -23.99 -14.25 4.00
CA LEU A 455 -24.05 -15.07 2.79
C LEU A 455 -23.75 -16.53 3.11
N ASP A 456 -24.28 -17.44 2.28
CA ASP A 456 -24.02 -18.88 2.43
C ASP A 456 -22.51 -19.19 2.37
N PRO A 457 -22.04 -20.21 3.12
CA PRO A 457 -20.69 -20.73 2.96
C PRO A 457 -20.39 -21.13 1.51
N LEU A 458 -19.12 -20.98 1.09
CA LEU A 458 -18.65 -21.33 -0.26
C LEU A 458 -18.60 -22.85 -0.49
#